data_AF-C7QDG4-F1
#
_entry.id   AF-C7QDG4-F1
#
_cell.length_a   1.000
_cell.length_b   1.000
_cell.length_c   1.000
_cell.angle_alpha   90.00
_cell.angle_beta   90.00
_cell.angle_gamma   90.00
#
_symmetry.space_group_name_H-M   'P 1'
#
loop_
_entity.id
_entity.type
_entity.pdbx_description
1 polymer ?
#
loop_
_entity_poly.entity_id
_entity_poly.type
_entity_poly.pdbx_seq_one_letter_code
_entity_poly.pdbx_strand_id
1 'polypeptide(L)'
;MEHDGSLSFALPVFEQHFGAPAISSGTFEIEAAASRDSFPSWRYSIASAVATCPDSAEREQPLCRVACTNPAALSWILDEIEPEATCRNANAGSHEAPSNLDRNAGGPGTSSDTQADSAIAAGLWLREALQALLDGYGSLATPLAHHSEDRLVQWGTHLASGYMTLPEHWGQTIPAMVSLPDFTHLRDLRPGGWRASQMFTEPCGDYGRWHWDRNRILKTLTEVIQRQALPTSAGTRINHERL
;
A
#
# COMPACT_ATOMS: atom_id res chain seq x y z
N MET A 1 -18.43 40.80 -16.19
CA MET A 1 -18.48 41.77 -15.08
C MET A 1 -17.44 41.31 -14.08
N GLU A 2 -16.32 42.02 -14.00
CA GLU A 2 -15.31 41.84 -12.95
C GLU A 2 -15.92 42.31 -11.64
N HIS A 3 -15.86 41.47 -10.61
CA HIS A 3 -16.14 41.85 -9.22
C HIS A 3 -14.86 41.54 -8.43
N ASP A 4 -14.25 42.58 -7.85
CA ASP A 4 -13.17 42.53 -6.85
C ASP A 4 -12.04 41.53 -7.12
N GLY A 5 -11.22 41.73 -8.18
CA GLY A 5 -9.93 41.02 -8.34
C GLY A 5 -9.96 39.49 -8.19
N SER A 6 -11.15 38.89 -8.29
CA SER A 6 -11.40 37.51 -7.93
C SER A 6 -11.57 36.71 -9.21
N LEU A 7 -10.78 35.64 -9.33
CA LEU A 7 -10.87 34.73 -10.45
C LEU A 7 -11.74 33.56 -10.01
N SER A 8 -12.87 33.37 -10.69
CA SER A 8 -13.72 32.20 -10.54
C SER A 8 -13.42 31.23 -11.68
N PHE A 9 -13.09 29.99 -11.33
CA PHE A 9 -12.87 28.91 -12.28
C PHE A 9 -13.93 27.83 -12.08
N ALA A 10 -14.19 27.04 -13.14
CA ALA A 10 -14.82 25.76 -12.94
C ALA A 10 -13.90 24.88 -12.08
N LEU A 11 -14.47 24.16 -11.12
CA LEU A 11 -13.70 23.34 -10.18
C LEU A 11 -12.70 22.38 -10.89
N PRO A 12 -13.06 21.67 -11.97
CA PRO A 12 -12.11 20.81 -12.68
C PRO A 12 -10.91 21.56 -13.27
N VAL A 13 -11.12 22.79 -13.75
CA VAL A 13 -10.05 23.63 -14.30
C VAL A 13 -9.09 24.03 -13.18
N PHE A 14 -9.62 24.41 -12.02
CA PHE A 14 -8.80 24.69 -10.85
C PHE A 14 -7.99 23.46 -10.44
N GLU A 15 -8.64 22.31 -10.31
CA GLU A 15 -8.02 21.09 -9.80
C GLU A 15 -6.89 20.59 -10.70
N GLN A 16 -7.07 20.65 -12.02
CA GLN A 16 -6.10 20.14 -13.00
C GLN A 16 -4.97 21.14 -13.31
N HIS A 17 -5.26 22.44 -13.38
CA HIS A 17 -4.29 23.44 -13.84
C HIS A 17 -3.64 24.25 -12.73
N PHE A 18 -4.17 24.21 -11.51
CA PHE A 18 -3.63 24.95 -10.37
C PHE A 18 -3.36 24.04 -9.18
N GLY A 19 -4.37 23.29 -8.73
CA GLY A 19 -4.27 22.43 -7.56
C GLY A 19 -3.25 21.31 -7.72
N ALA A 20 -3.36 20.52 -8.80
CA ALA A 20 -2.42 19.43 -9.07
C ALA A 20 -0.98 19.94 -9.26
N PRO A 21 -0.71 20.97 -10.10
CA PRO A 21 0.64 21.54 -10.20
C PRO A 21 1.17 22.10 -8.88
N ALA A 22 0.34 22.72 -8.04
CA ALA A 22 0.78 23.21 -6.74
C ALA A 22 1.25 22.07 -5.81
N ILE A 23 0.55 20.93 -5.84
CA ILE A 23 0.95 19.74 -5.10
C ILE A 23 2.22 19.12 -5.71
N SER A 24 2.24 18.90 -7.03
CA SER A 24 3.39 18.27 -7.72
C SER A 24 4.67 19.08 -7.61
N SER A 25 4.58 20.41 -7.59
CA SER A 25 5.74 21.31 -7.39
C SER A 25 6.14 21.49 -5.93
N GLY A 26 5.37 20.95 -4.98
CA GLY A 26 5.59 21.18 -3.54
C GLY A 26 5.23 22.59 -3.06
N THR A 27 4.59 23.41 -3.90
CA THR A 27 4.08 24.75 -3.51
C THR A 27 2.96 24.64 -2.47
N PHE A 28 2.18 23.55 -2.52
CA PHE A 28 1.19 23.21 -1.51
C PHE A 28 1.51 21.83 -0.91
N GLU A 29 1.47 21.74 0.43
CA GLU A 29 1.79 20.49 1.13
C GLU A 29 0.70 19.44 0.90
N ILE A 30 1.11 18.27 0.44
CA ILE A 30 0.18 17.17 0.15
C ILE A 30 -0.49 16.64 1.42
N GLU A 31 0.16 16.73 2.58
CA GLU A 31 -0.41 16.35 3.89
C GLU A 31 -1.54 17.29 4.30
N ALA A 32 -1.37 18.59 4.07
CA ALA A 32 -2.43 19.56 4.31
C ALA A 32 -3.63 19.26 3.39
N ALA A 33 -3.38 18.97 2.11
CA ALA A 33 -4.41 18.56 1.15
C ALA A 33 -5.11 17.26 1.55
N ALA A 34 -4.34 16.25 1.99
CA ALA A 34 -4.83 14.92 2.35
C ALA A 34 -5.45 14.85 3.75
N SER A 35 -5.31 15.90 4.56
CA SER A 35 -5.91 15.99 5.89
C SER A 35 -7.42 15.74 5.84
N ARG A 36 -7.98 15.19 6.92
CA ARG A 36 -9.40 14.84 7.01
C ARG A 36 -10.35 15.97 6.61
N ASP A 37 -10.03 17.20 7.02
CA ASP A 37 -10.90 18.35 6.83
C ASP A 37 -10.76 18.96 5.42
N SER A 38 -9.61 18.80 4.78
CA SER A 38 -9.32 19.40 3.47
C SER A 38 -9.52 18.44 2.31
N PHE A 39 -9.38 17.13 2.54
CA PHE A 39 -9.40 16.11 1.49
C PHE A 39 -10.62 16.21 0.55
N PRO A 40 -11.87 16.42 1.02
CA PRO A 40 -13.01 16.52 0.12
C PRO A 40 -12.87 17.60 -0.97
N SER A 41 -12.17 18.70 -0.68
CA SER A 41 -11.95 19.82 -1.59
C SER A 41 -10.71 19.65 -2.47
N TRP A 42 -9.78 18.77 -2.10
CA TRP A 42 -8.49 18.60 -2.79
C TRP A 42 -8.34 17.23 -3.47
N ARG A 43 -9.28 16.30 -3.26
CA ARG A 43 -9.19 14.89 -3.69
C ARG A 43 -8.83 14.72 -5.17
N TYR A 44 -9.42 15.50 -6.07
CA TYR A 44 -9.14 15.41 -7.51
C TYR A 44 -7.81 16.08 -7.89
N SER A 45 -7.40 17.13 -7.16
CA SER A 45 -6.05 17.70 -7.33
C SER A 45 -4.97 16.71 -6.93
N ILE A 46 -5.15 16.00 -5.81
CA ILE A 46 -4.20 14.96 -5.38
C ILE A 46 -4.20 13.80 -6.38
N ALA A 47 -5.37 13.28 -6.75
CA ALA A 47 -5.47 12.20 -7.73
C ALA A 47 -4.83 12.57 -9.07
N SER A 48 -5.10 13.78 -9.57
CA SER A 48 -4.47 14.29 -10.79
C SER A 48 -2.95 14.42 -10.64
N ALA A 49 -2.46 15.00 -9.54
CA ALA A 49 -1.03 15.17 -9.29
C ALA A 49 -0.27 13.83 -9.29
N VAL A 50 -0.87 12.80 -8.69
CA VAL A 50 -0.31 11.44 -8.67
C VAL A 50 -0.41 10.79 -10.06
N ALA A 51 -1.56 10.85 -10.71
CA ALA A 51 -1.81 10.23 -12.01
C ALA A 51 -0.95 10.81 -13.15
N THR A 52 -0.69 12.11 -13.12
CA THR A 52 0.09 12.80 -14.16
C THR A 52 1.59 12.80 -13.89
N CYS A 53 2.05 12.24 -12.77
CA CYS A 53 3.47 12.12 -12.48
C CYS A 53 4.10 11.09 -13.44
N PRO A 54 5.06 11.49 -14.30
CA PRO A 54 5.59 10.60 -15.33
C PRO A 54 6.60 9.58 -14.79
N ASP A 55 7.28 9.90 -13.69
CA ASP A 55 8.26 9.02 -13.07
C ASP A 55 7.61 8.21 -11.94
N SER A 56 7.60 6.89 -12.10
CA SER A 56 7.11 5.95 -11.08
C SER A 56 7.82 6.12 -9.74
N ALA A 57 9.13 6.41 -9.73
CA ALA A 57 9.90 6.57 -8.49
C ALA A 57 9.52 7.86 -7.75
N GLU A 58 9.33 8.96 -8.49
CA GLU A 58 8.88 10.23 -7.91
C GLU A 58 7.44 10.14 -7.38
N ARG A 59 6.60 9.30 -7.99
CA ARG A 59 5.21 9.06 -7.56
C ARG A 59 5.10 8.33 -6.23
N GLU A 60 6.10 7.56 -5.84
CA GLU A 60 6.06 6.81 -4.58
C GLU A 60 6.07 7.72 -3.35
N GLN A 61 6.78 8.84 -3.43
CA GLN A 61 6.86 9.80 -2.33
C GLN A 61 5.48 10.41 -1.96
N PRO A 62 4.69 10.99 -2.88
CA PRO A 62 3.37 11.50 -2.56
C PRO A 62 2.41 10.40 -2.09
N LEU A 63 2.45 9.19 -2.67
CA LEU A 63 1.63 8.07 -2.21
C LEU A 63 1.95 7.71 -0.75
N CYS A 64 3.23 7.63 -0.39
CA CYS A 64 3.67 7.38 0.98
C CYS A 64 3.21 8.49 1.95
N ARG A 65 3.39 9.76 1.57
CA ARG A 65 2.96 10.91 2.40
C ARG A 65 1.45 10.93 2.62
N VAL A 66 0.67 10.62 1.59
CA VAL A 66 -0.80 10.50 1.71
C VAL A 66 -1.17 9.30 2.57
N ALA A 67 -0.52 8.15 2.41
CA ALA A 67 -0.76 6.95 3.23
C ALA A 67 -0.55 7.23 4.72
N CYS A 68 0.58 7.87 5.08
CA CYS A 68 0.90 8.24 6.45
C CYS A 68 -0.05 9.31 7.03
N THR A 69 -0.66 10.14 6.19
CA THR A 69 -1.54 11.23 6.64
C THR A 69 -2.99 10.79 6.76
N ASN A 70 -3.48 10.08 5.75
CA ASN A 70 -4.88 9.69 5.62
C ASN A 70 -5.00 8.44 4.72
N PRO A 71 -4.94 7.23 5.31
CA PRO A 71 -5.09 5.98 4.57
C PRO A 71 -6.38 5.88 3.76
N ALA A 72 -7.46 6.53 4.22
CA ALA A 72 -8.73 6.55 3.50
C ALA A 72 -8.66 7.45 2.24
N ALA A 73 -7.92 8.56 2.31
CA ALA A 73 -7.64 9.38 1.13
C ALA A 73 -6.85 8.58 0.09
N LEU A 74 -5.80 7.87 0.51
CA LEU A 74 -5.03 7.00 -0.39
C LEU A 74 -5.94 5.95 -1.05
N SER A 75 -6.77 5.26 -0.26
CA SER A 75 -7.71 4.27 -0.78
C SER A 75 -8.58 4.84 -1.88
N TRP A 76 -9.16 6.03 -1.66
CA TRP A 76 -10.00 6.71 -2.63
C TRP A 76 -9.23 7.12 -3.89
N ILE A 77 -8.03 7.68 -3.73
CA ILE A 77 -7.17 8.11 -4.84
C ILE A 77 -6.84 6.93 -5.75
N LEU A 78 -6.47 5.78 -5.16
CA LEU A 78 -6.17 4.56 -5.92
C LEU A 78 -7.38 4.07 -6.73
N ASP A 79 -8.59 4.14 -6.18
CA ASP A 79 -9.82 3.76 -6.89
C ASP A 79 -10.18 4.77 -7.99
N GLU A 80 -9.83 6.05 -7.82
CA GLU A 80 -10.08 7.11 -8.80
C GLU A 80 -9.11 7.07 -9.98
N ILE A 81 -7.82 6.77 -9.74
CA ILE A 81 -6.79 6.75 -10.79
C ILE A 81 -6.90 5.50 -11.67
N GLU A 82 -7.30 4.36 -11.11
CA GLU A 82 -7.49 3.11 -11.84
C GLU A 82 -8.90 2.51 -11.63
N PRO A 83 -9.97 3.13 -12.17
CA PRO A 83 -11.34 2.66 -11.95
C PRO A 83 -11.63 1.26 -12.54
N GLU A 84 -10.76 0.75 -13.43
CA GLU A 84 -10.98 -0.50 -14.20
C GLU A 84 -10.03 -1.66 -13.85
N ALA A 85 -9.04 -1.48 -12.97
CA ALA A 85 -8.07 -2.54 -12.62
C ALA A 85 -8.73 -3.74 -11.91
N THR A 86 -9.90 -3.54 -11.31
CA THR A 86 -10.69 -4.58 -10.62
C THR A 86 -11.20 -5.69 -11.57
N CYS A 87 -11.24 -5.47 -12.89
CA CYS A 87 -11.74 -6.44 -13.86
C CYS A 87 -10.65 -7.22 -14.63
N ARG A 88 -9.38 -6.81 -14.58
CA ARG A 88 -8.32 -7.42 -15.41
C ARG A 88 -7.69 -8.69 -14.82
N ASN A 89 -7.96 -8.99 -13.56
CA ASN A 89 -7.45 -10.18 -12.87
C ASN A 89 -8.19 -11.49 -13.18
N ALA A 90 -9.12 -11.50 -14.16
CA ALA A 90 -9.80 -12.72 -14.58
C ALA A 90 -9.29 -13.33 -15.90
N ASN A 91 -8.60 -12.59 -16.78
CA ASN A 91 -8.30 -13.05 -18.15
C ASN A 91 -7.05 -12.43 -18.82
N ALA A 92 -5.93 -12.29 -18.11
CA ALA A 92 -4.66 -11.90 -18.75
C ALA A 92 -3.67 -13.07 -18.80
N GLY A 93 -4.07 -14.13 -19.51
CA GLY A 93 -3.10 -14.98 -20.19
C GLY A 93 -2.60 -14.22 -21.42
N SER A 94 -1.66 -13.30 -21.26
CA SER A 94 -0.82 -12.74 -22.32
C SER A 94 0.33 -11.97 -21.69
N HIS A 95 1.53 -12.47 -21.98
CA HIS A 95 2.85 -11.88 -21.87
C HIS A 95 2.95 -10.34 -21.76
N GLU A 96 4.00 -9.92 -21.05
CA GLU A 96 4.49 -8.54 -20.81
C GLU A 96 3.94 -7.83 -19.57
N ALA A 97 4.32 -8.34 -18.39
CA ALA A 97 4.48 -7.49 -17.22
C ALA A 97 5.86 -6.80 -17.32
N PRO A 98 5.95 -5.46 -17.28
CA PRO A 98 7.23 -4.79 -17.07
C PRO A 98 7.63 -5.03 -15.61
N SER A 99 8.55 -5.96 -15.41
CA SER A 99 9.27 -6.11 -14.15
C SER A 99 10.19 -4.88 -14.00
N ASN A 100 9.79 -3.91 -13.17
CA ASN A 100 10.61 -2.71 -12.86
C ASN A 100 11.77 -2.99 -11.88
N LEU A 101 12.06 -4.26 -11.59
CA LEU A 101 13.33 -4.71 -11.06
C LEU A 101 14.13 -5.26 -12.24
N ASP A 102 15.12 -4.49 -12.68
CA ASP A 102 16.09 -4.77 -13.75
C ASP A 102 16.27 -6.28 -14.02
N ARG A 103 15.54 -6.79 -15.01
CA ARG A 103 15.55 -8.21 -15.36
C ARG A 103 16.59 -8.44 -16.46
N ASN A 104 17.85 -8.16 -16.16
CA ASN A 104 18.95 -8.78 -16.86
C ASN A 104 19.18 -10.20 -16.29
N ALA A 105 19.36 -11.16 -17.19
CA ALA A 105 19.69 -12.58 -16.97
C ALA A 105 18.54 -13.55 -16.64
N GLY A 106 17.76 -13.88 -17.67
CA GLY A 106 17.25 -15.24 -17.88
C GLY A 106 18.30 -16.13 -18.56
N GLY A 107 19.49 -16.24 -17.98
CA GLY A 107 20.53 -17.19 -18.40
C GLY A 107 20.59 -18.37 -17.42
N PRO A 108 20.92 -19.60 -17.87
CA PRO A 108 21.10 -20.74 -16.97
C PRO A 108 22.35 -20.50 -16.12
N GLY A 109 22.17 -19.88 -14.95
CA GLY A 109 23.29 -19.52 -14.06
C GLY A 109 23.03 -18.36 -13.09
N THR A 110 21.81 -17.85 -12.93
CA THR A 110 21.51 -16.90 -11.85
C THR A 110 21.84 -17.55 -10.50
N SER A 111 22.82 -17.00 -9.80
CA SER A 111 23.22 -17.46 -8.47
C SER A 111 22.03 -17.41 -7.51
N SER A 112 21.91 -18.43 -6.66
CA SER A 112 20.91 -18.50 -5.58
C SER A 112 20.86 -17.22 -4.74
N ASP A 113 22.01 -16.56 -4.57
CA ASP A 113 22.15 -15.33 -3.80
C ASP A 113 21.40 -14.15 -4.46
N THR A 114 21.47 -14.02 -5.78
CA THR A 114 20.77 -12.96 -6.53
C THR A 114 19.25 -13.13 -6.46
N GLN A 115 18.75 -14.36 -6.49
CA GLN A 115 17.33 -14.63 -6.32
C GLN A 115 16.86 -14.32 -4.89
N ALA A 116 17.69 -14.63 -3.89
CA ALA A 116 17.39 -14.30 -2.50
C ALA A 116 17.36 -12.79 -2.26
N ASP A 117 18.30 -12.04 -2.84
CA ASP A 117 18.35 -10.59 -2.75
C ASP A 117 17.12 -9.95 -3.40
N SER A 118 16.71 -10.42 -4.59
CA SER A 118 15.48 -9.93 -5.25
C SER A 118 14.22 -10.22 -4.45
N ALA A 119 14.13 -11.40 -3.81
CA ALA A 119 12.99 -11.73 -2.94
C ALA A 119 12.92 -10.80 -1.72
N ILE A 120 14.07 -10.54 -1.09
CA ILE A 120 14.17 -9.62 0.05
C ILE A 120 13.78 -8.20 -0.39
N ALA A 121 14.29 -7.73 -1.54
CA ALA A 121 13.97 -6.41 -2.06
C ALA A 121 12.47 -6.23 -2.35
N ALA A 122 11.83 -7.20 -3.01
CA ALA A 122 10.39 -7.19 -3.24
C ALA A 122 9.59 -7.20 -1.93
N GLY A 123 10.04 -7.98 -0.93
CA GLY A 123 9.48 -7.99 0.41
C GLY A 123 9.54 -6.65 1.11
N LEU A 124 10.70 -6.01 1.10
CA LEU A 124 10.91 -4.70 1.70
C LEU A 124 10.04 -3.64 1.01
N TRP A 125 9.98 -3.68 -0.33
CA TRP A 125 9.16 -2.78 -1.12
C TRP A 125 7.66 -2.83 -0.78
N LEU A 126 7.09 -4.03 -0.51
CA LEU A 126 5.73 -4.16 0.03
C LEU A 126 5.64 -3.70 1.48
N ARG A 127 6.61 -4.09 2.31
CA ARG A 127 6.58 -3.78 3.74
C ARG A 127 6.58 -2.27 4.01
N GLU A 128 7.30 -1.49 3.20
CA GLU A 128 7.33 -0.03 3.28
C GLU A 128 5.94 0.59 3.07
N ALA A 129 5.20 0.13 2.07
CA ALA A 129 3.84 0.62 1.81
C ALA A 129 2.86 0.21 2.92
N LEU A 130 2.97 -1.03 3.42
CA LEU A 130 2.21 -1.44 4.60
C LEU A 130 2.51 -0.55 5.82
N GLN A 131 3.79 -0.30 6.10
CA GLN A 131 4.20 0.52 7.24
C GLN A 131 3.63 1.94 7.12
N ALA A 132 3.72 2.56 5.95
CA ALA A 132 3.17 3.89 5.71
C ALA A 132 1.65 3.94 5.97
N LEU A 133 0.92 2.93 5.51
CA LEU A 133 -0.52 2.82 5.78
C LEU A 133 -0.80 2.65 7.28
N LEU A 134 -0.07 1.75 7.96
CA LEU A 134 -0.23 1.51 9.40
C LEU A 134 0.07 2.77 10.21
N ASP A 135 1.12 3.51 9.86
CA ASP A 135 1.46 4.79 10.50
C ASP A 135 0.28 5.77 10.39
N GLY A 136 -0.37 5.84 9.23
CA GLY A 136 -1.57 6.67 9.03
C GLY A 136 -2.83 6.18 9.77
N TYR A 137 -2.94 4.88 10.07
CA TYR A 137 -4.00 4.37 10.96
C TYR A 137 -3.72 4.67 12.44
N GLY A 138 -2.49 5.02 12.80
CA GLY A 138 -2.08 5.39 14.16
C GLY A 138 -2.45 4.31 15.18
N SER A 139 -3.23 4.67 16.20
CA SER A 139 -3.66 3.72 17.25
C SER A 139 -4.46 2.52 16.75
N LEU A 140 -5.00 2.57 15.53
CA LEU A 140 -5.71 1.45 14.91
C LEU A 140 -4.77 0.48 14.19
N ALA A 141 -3.47 0.76 14.10
CA ALA A 141 -2.50 -0.09 13.39
C ALA A 141 -2.34 -1.48 14.02
N THR A 142 -2.27 -1.56 15.36
CA THR A 142 -2.02 -2.80 16.09
C THR A 142 -2.97 -3.95 15.73
N PRO A 143 -4.30 -3.76 15.67
CA PRO A 143 -5.21 -4.83 15.25
C PRO A 143 -5.21 -5.11 13.73
N LEU A 144 -4.59 -4.27 12.90
CA LEU A 144 -4.62 -4.39 11.43
C LEU A 144 -3.49 -5.24 10.84
N ALA A 145 -2.43 -5.47 11.60
CA ALA A 145 -1.30 -6.31 11.22
C ALA A 145 -0.71 -7.04 12.44
N HIS A 146 0.01 -8.14 12.21
CA HIS A 146 0.66 -8.86 13.31
C HIS A 146 1.90 -8.11 13.79
N HIS A 147 1.93 -7.85 15.10
CA HIS A 147 3.03 -7.19 15.79
C HIS A 147 3.59 -8.10 16.89
N SER A 148 4.89 -7.98 17.14
CA SER A 148 5.58 -8.51 18.32
C SER A 148 6.44 -7.38 18.88
N GLU A 149 6.27 -7.08 20.18
CA GLU A 149 6.98 -5.96 20.85
C GLU A 149 6.85 -4.63 20.08
N ASP A 150 5.61 -4.27 19.69
CA ASP A 150 5.26 -3.06 18.93
C ASP A 150 5.92 -2.91 17.55
N ARG A 151 6.54 -3.98 17.05
CA ARG A 151 7.12 -4.03 15.70
C ARG A 151 6.38 -5.04 14.86
N LEU A 152 6.21 -4.74 13.57
CA LEU A 152 5.71 -5.73 12.62
C LEU A 152 6.57 -7.00 12.69
N VAL A 153 5.90 -8.15 12.73
CA VAL A 153 6.58 -9.45 12.71
C VAL A 153 7.48 -9.60 11.48
N GLN A 154 8.51 -10.44 11.58
CA GLN A 154 9.38 -10.73 10.46
C GLN A 154 8.58 -11.38 9.33
N TRP A 155 8.87 -10.94 8.11
CA TRP A 155 8.34 -11.54 6.89
C TRP A 155 9.40 -12.41 6.23
N GLY A 156 8.95 -13.52 5.69
CA GLY A 156 9.73 -14.36 4.79
C GLY A 156 9.23 -14.16 3.38
N THR A 157 10.11 -14.21 2.40
CA THR A 157 9.75 -13.97 0.99
C THR A 157 10.32 -15.02 0.07
N HIS A 158 9.51 -15.42 -0.90
CA HIS A 158 9.93 -16.24 -2.02
C HIS A 158 9.27 -15.72 -3.30
N LEU A 159 10.04 -15.68 -4.38
CA LEU A 159 9.58 -15.31 -5.71
C LEU A 159 9.77 -16.50 -6.66
N ALA A 160 8.68 -16.93 -7.28
CA ALA A 160 8.70 -17.98 -8.29
C ALA A 160 7.62 -17.73 -9.35
N SER A 161 8.02 -17.73 -10.62
CA SER A 161 7.10 -17.72 -11.76
C SER A 161 6.06 -16.58 -11.76
N GLY A 162 6.44 -15.39 -11.30
CA GLY A 162 5.53 -14.22 -11.21
C GLY A 162 4.56 -14.28 -10.02
N TYR A 163 4.76 -15.21 -9.09
CA TYR A 163 4.08 -15.27 -7.82
C TYR A 163 5.04 -14.95 -6.69
N MET A 164 4.50 -14.29 -5.68
CA MET A 164 5.15 -14.01 -4.42
C MET A 164 4.43 -14.77 -3.30
N THR A 165 5.21 -15.30 -2.37
CA THR A 165 4.67 -15.89 -1.15
C THR A 165 5.28 -15.21 0.06
N LEU A 166 4.41 -14.83 1.00
CA LEU A 166 4.77 -14.02 2.17
C LEU A 166 4.27 -14.66 3.47
N PRO A 167 5.01 -15.60 4.07
CA PRO A 167 4.78 -16.04 5.44
C PRO A 167 5.26 -15.03 6.48
N GLU A 168 4.72 -15.17 7.68
CA GLU A 168 5.06 -14.34 8.84
C GLU A 168 5.62 -15.20 9.97
N HIS A 169 6.65 -14.70 10.66
CA HIS A 169 7.22 -15.38 11.82
C HIS A 169 6.71 -14.73 13.12
N TRP A 170 5.81 -15.41 13.84
CA TRP A 170 5.09 -14.82 14.98
C TRP A 170 5.91 -14.60 16.26
N GLY A 171 7.18 -15.02 16.28
CA GLY A 171 8.08 -14.83 17.42
C GLY A 171 9.41 -14.15 17.10
N GLN A 172 9.58 -13.58 15.89
CA GLN A 172 10.80 -12.89 15.50
C GLN A 172 10.45 -11.60 14.76
N THR A 173 11.27 -10.58 14.97
CA THR A 173 11.12 -9.25 14.34
C THR A 173 12.40 -8.79 13.64
N ILE A 174 13.52 -9.50 13.83
CA ILE A 174 14.84 -9.14 13.30
C ILE A 174 15.49 -10.38 12.64
N PRO A 175 16.01 -10.25 11.41
CA PRO A 175 15.81 -9.12 10.49
C PRO A 175 14.32 -8.98 10.13
N ALA A 176 13.91 -7.80 9.65
CA ALA A 176 12.50 -7.57 9.28
C ALA A 176 12.05 -8.44 8.09
N MET A 177 13.00 -8.83 7.24
CA MET A 177 12.79 -9.60 6.02
C MET A 177 13.85 -10.69 5.87
N VAL A 178 13.45 -11.86 5.38
CA VAL A 178 14.38 -12.94 4.99
C VAL A 178 13.91 -13.60 3.69
N SER A 179 14.84 -14.01 2.85
CA SER A 179 14.53 -14.93 1.75
C SER A 179 14.27 -16.32 2.29
N LEU A 180 13.22 -16.99 1.81
CA LEU A 180 12.91 -18.37 2.15
C LEU A 180 12.98 -19.27 0.91
N PRO A 181 13.34 -20.55 1.09
CA PRO A 181 13.28 -21.54 0.01
C PRO A 181 11.83 -21.77 -0.45
N ASP A 182 11.69 -22.49 -1.57
CA ASP A 182 10.38 -22.78 -2.18
C ASP A 182 9.35 -23.32 -1.16
N PHE A 183 8.13 -22.80 -1.28
CA PHE A 183 7.00 -22.99 -0.39
C PHE A 183 6.11 -24.19 -0.73
N THR A 184 6.50 -25.01 -1.70
CA THR A 184 5.94 -26.36 -1.86
C THR A 184 5.89 -27.15 -0.55
N HIS A 185 6.74 -26.79 0.42
CA HIS A 185 6.87 -27.41 1.74
C HIS A 185 6.56 -26.48 2.93
N LEU A 186 5.60 -25.56 2.84
CA LEU A 186 5.19 -24.66 3.95
C LEU A 186 4.93 -25.34 5.31
N ARG A 187 4.53 -26.62 5.31
CA ARG A 187 4.35 -27.40 6.54
C ARG A 187 5.66 -27.61 7.29
N ASP A 188 6.77 -27.69 6.58
CA ASP A 188 8.08 -28.02 7.12
C ASP A 188 8.73 -26.81 7.81
N LEU A 189 8.26 -25.60 7.49
CA LEU A 189 8.66 -24.35 8.15
C LEU A 189 7.85 -24.06 9.43
N ARG A 190 6.72 -24.75 9.65
CA ARG A 190 5.87 -24.52 10.83
C ARG A 190 6.56 -24.80 12.18
N PRO A 191 7.39 -25.83 12.34
CA PRO A 191 8.16 -26.02 13.57
C PRO A 191 9.08 -24.83 13.88
N GLY A 192 9.57 -24.14 12.85
CA GLY A 192 10.41 -22.95 12.97
C GLY A 192 9.63 -21.64 13.10
N GLY A 193 8.39 -21.64 13.60
CA GLY A 193 7.64 -20.42 13.92
C GLY A 193 6.95 -19.70 12.75
N TRP A 194 7.19 -20.13 11.51
CA TRP A 194 6.53 -19.56 10.32
C TRP A 194 5.05 -19.94 10.24
N ARG A 195 4.20 -18.93 10.05
CA ARG A 195 2.74 -19.02 10.01
C ARG A 195 2.19 -18.14 8.90
N ALA A 196 0.88 -18.28 8.65
CA ALA A 196 0.10 -17.43 7.73
C ALA A 196 0.81 -17.19 6.39
N SER A 197 0.82 -18.21 5.52
CA SER A 197 1.34 -18.05 4.17
C SER A 197 0.23 -17.67 3.21
N GLN A 198 0.43 -16.58 2.49
CA GLN A 198 -0.39 -16.19 1.36
C GLN A 198 0.51 -16.21 0.11
N MET A 199 0.10 -16.99 -0.88
CA MET A 199 0.64 -16.92 -2.23
C MET A 199 -0.27 -15.99 -3.05
N PHE A 200 0.32 -15.07 -3.79
CA PHE A 200 -0.39 -14.09 -4.62
C PHE A 200 0.47 -13.76 -5.84
N THR A 201 -0.17 -13.28 -6.90
CA THR A 201 0.56 -12.72 -8.05
C THR A 201 1.41 -11.56 -7.57
N GLU A 202 2.68 -11.54 -7.97
CA GLU A 202 3.60 -10.46 -7.60
C GLU A 202 2.97 -9.10 -7.94
N PRO A 203 2.80 -8.19 -6.96
CA PRO A 203 2.21 -6.90 -7.21
C PRO A 203 3.09 -6.13 -8.20
N CYS A 204 2.56 -5.89 -9.39
CA CYS A 204 3.26 -5.24 -10.48
C CYS A 204 2.55 -3.95 -10.90
N GLY A 205 3.25 -3.14 -11.67
CA GLY A 205 2.74 -1.86 -12.17
C GLY A 205 2.81 -0.74 -11.13
N ASP A 206 2.41 0.44 -11.60
CA ASP A 206 2.61 1.73 -10.96
C ASP A 206 2.00 1.87 -9.56
N TYR A 207 0.95 1.11 -9.25
CA TYR A 207 0.22 1.16 -7.98
C TYR A 207 0.07 -0.21 -7.31
N GLY A 208 0.73 -1.24 -7.85
CA GLY A 208 0.52 -2.64 -7.47
C GLY A 208 0.67 -2.90 -5.97
N ARG A 209 1.76 -2.40 -5.35
CA ARG A 209 1.98 -2.55 -3.90
C ARG A 209 0.89 -1.91 -3.06
N TRP A 210 0.48 -0.70 -3.44
CA TRP A 210 -0.50 0.08 -2.68
C TRP A 210 -1.87 -0.57 -2.71
N HIS A 211 -2.30 -1.11 -3.86
CA HIS A 211 -3.53 -1.89 -3.93
C HIS A 211 -3.43 -3.16 -3.09
N TRP A 212 -2.31 -3.87 -3.15
CA TRP A 212 -2.12 -5.10 -2.39
C TRP A 212 -2.20 -4.84 -0.88
N ASP A 213 -1.44 -3.88 -0.36
CA ASP A 213 -1.41 -3.55 1.07
C ASP A 213 -2.73 -2.99 1.57
N ARG A 214 -3.36 -2.08 0.80
CA ARG A 214 -4.69 -1.56 1.09
C ARG A 214 -5.69 -2.71 1.22
N ASN A 215 -5.74 -3.62 0.25
CA ASN A 215 -6.69 -4.73 0.26
C ASN A 215 -6.41 -5.70 1.43
N ARG A 216 -5.13 -5.92 1.77
CA ARG A 216 -4.72 -6.70 2.95
C ARG A 216 -5.27 -6.06 4.24
N ILE A 217 -5.09 -4.74 4.41
CA ILE A 217 -5.61 -4.01 5.57
C ILE A 217 -7.14 -4.03 5.60
N LEU A 218 -7.81 -3.74 4.48
CA LEU A 218 -9.28 -3.70 4.42
C LEU A 218 -9.90 -5.05 4.79
N LYS A 219 -9.27 -6.17 4.39
CA LYS A 219 -9.68 -7.50 4.81
C LYS A 219 -9.58 -7.65 6.34
N THR A 220 -8.43 -7.33 6.93
CA THR A 220 -8.26 -7.41 8.39
C THR A 220 -9.21 -6.47 9.13
N LEU A 221 -9.37 -5.23 8.65
CA LEU A 221 -10.30 -4.25 9.21
C LEU A 221 -11.73 -4.78 9.22
N THR A 222 -12.17 -5.40 8.12
CA THR A 222 -13.50 -6.04 8.03
C THR A 222 -13.65 -7.15 9.07
N GLU A 223 -12.66 -8.01 9.23
CA GLU A 223 -12.66 -9.08 10.23
C GLU A 223 -12.70 -8.52 11.67
N VAL A 224 -11.93 -7.47 11.96
CA VAL A 224 -11.87 -6.83 13.28
C VAL A 224 -13.18 -6.11 13.60
N ILE A 225 -13.80 -5.43 12.63
CA ILE A 225 -15.13 -4.81 12.77
C ILE A 225 -16.18 -5.89 13.07
N GLN A 226 -16.20 -6.98 12.31
CA GLN A 226 -17.13 -8.09 12.52
C GLN A 226 -16.98 -8.72 13.91
N ARG A 227 -15.75 -8.82 14.42
CA ARG A 227 -15.45 -9.30 15.77
C ARG A 227 -15.65 -8.26 16.87
N GLN A 228 -16.06 -7.03 16.51
CA GLN A 228 -16.19 -5.88 17.42
C GLN A 228 -14.93 -5.60 18.26
N ALA A 229 -13.75 -5.91 17.71
CA ALA A 229 -12.47 -5.84 18.40
C ALA A 229 -11.71 -4.52 18.16
N LEU A 230 -12.34 -3.55 17.49
CA LEU A 230 -11.76 -2.21 17.35
C LEU A 230 -11.78 -1.49 18.71
N PRO A 231 -10.67 -0.86 19.12
CA PRO A 231 -10.65 -0.06 20.34
C PRO A 231 -11.65 1.09 20.20
N THR A 232 -12.74 1.05 20.97
CA THR A 232 -13.65 2.20 21.08
C THR A 232 -13.10 3.13 22.15
N SER A 233 -12.99 4.43 21.83
CA SER A 233 -12.62 5.43 22.84
C SER A 233 -13.61 5.35 24.00
N ALA A 234 -13.08 5.20 25.22
CA ALA A 234 -13.84 5.16 26.45
C ALA A 234 -14.52 6.53 26.67
N GLY A 235 -15.73 6.70 26.11
CA GLY A 235 -16.49 7.95 26.21
C GLY A 235 -17.38 8.27 25.02
N THR A 236 -17.34 7.50 23.93
CA THR A 236 -18.28 7.71 22.82
C THR A 236 -19.66 7.11 23.15
N ARG A 237 -20.74 7.81 22.79
CA ARG A 237 -22.16 7.41 22.99
C ARG A 237 -22.47 5.98 22.54
N ILE A 238 -21.71 5.45 21.58
CA ILE A 238 -21.84 4.08 21.07
C ILE A 238 -21.64 3.02 22.16
N ASN A 239 -20.81 3.29 23.18
CA ASN A 239 -20.64 2.36 24.30
C ASN A 239 -21.84 2.36 25.27
N HIS A 240 -22.65 3.44 25.31
CA HIS A 240 -23.86 3.49 26.14
C HIS A 240 -25.04 2.73 25.53
N GLU A 241 -25.03 2.50 24.22
CA GLU A 241 -26.08 1.73 23.53
C GLU A 241 -25.77 0.21 23.45
N ARG A 242 -24.61 -0.21 23.97
CA ARG A 242 -24.17 -1.62 23.99
C ARG A 242 -24.44 -2.34 25.32
N LEU A 243 -25.08 -1.68 26.30
CA LEU A 243 -25.48 -2.26 27.60
C LEU A 243 -26.99 -2.50 27.66
#